data_AF-A0A069I588-F1
#
_entry.id   AF-A0A069I588-F1
#
_cell.length_a   1.000
_cell.length_b   1.000
_cell.length_c   1.000
_cell.angle_alpha   90.00
_cell.angle_beta   90.00
_cell.angle_gamma   90.00
#
_symmetry.space_group_name_H-M   'P 1'
#
loop_
_entity.id
_entity.type
_entity.pdbx_description
1 polymer ?
#
loop_
_entity_poly.entity_id
_entity_poly.type
_entity_poly.pdbx_seq_one_letter_code
_entity_poly.pdbx_strand_id
1 'polypeptide(L)'
;MKYWKAVMAGVMSAVVSGQAFGWGATAIGDGNLHYTQYNADTPKEAEQRAMSGCAERTTNCKLAMEHAVRSTAMVMVVGDEGWAQVSNENPDKAGNDALASCGKLSKGCRVESAVWDTSPFFAALAIGKDNLWVTTGASSLEAAEKSATERCQQGSATKAPCSPNKDFTTNTHAFYVLASSDDYTGIGLRTTPAQAKKAALESCEEGNKSGKPCVAGAPIENEAPVAAPATMKKWIDAAAKSTAPRQMKPIKTAATTRSTNVVRCSNTCANGSCLRTFGNGRQERWQAPRVYDPITRNWTWDTVTNACGVI
;
A
#
# COMPACT_ATOMS: atom_id res chain seq x y z
N MET A 1 4.99 -25.65 -35.01
CA MET A 1 5.48 -24.81 -33.90
C MET A 1 6.80 -25.39 -33.41
N LYS A 2 7.91 -24.97 -34.02
CA LYS A 2 9.27 -25.27 -33.58
C LYS A 2 10.16 -24.09 -33.97
N TYR A 3 11.14 -23.84 -33.11
CA TYR A 3 12.23 -22.87 -33.19
C TYR A 3 11.89 -21.45 -32.76
N TRP A 4 12.32 -21.10 -31.55
CA TRP A 4 13.09 -19.88 -31.27
C TRP A 4 14.12 -20.24 -30.20
N LYS A 5 15.40 -20.22 -30.56
CA LYS A 5 16.56 -20.36 -29.67
C LYS A 5 17.49 -19.19 -29.93
N ALA A 6 17.87 -18.54 -28.83
CA ALA A 6 19.00 -17.62 -28.65
C ALA A 6 18.94 -16.26 -29.37
N VAL A 7 18.94 -15.17 -28.60
CA VAL A 7 20.14 -14.39 -28.24
C VAL A 7 19.79 -13.54 -27.02
N MET A 8 20.42 -13.77 -25.86
CA MET A 8 20.48 -12.83 -24.74
C MET A 8 21.92 -12.84 -24.22
N ALA A 9 22.76 -12.03 -24.86
CA ALA A 9 24.09 -11.72 -24.37
C ALA A 9 23.97 -10.63 -23.29
N GLY A 10 24.67 -10.86 -22.19
CA GLY A 10 24.49 -10.16 -20.93
C GLY A 10 24.78 -8.66 -20.96
N VAL A 11 23.90 -7.92 -20.31
CA VAL A 11 24.20 -6.62 -19.72
C VAL A 11 24.22 -6.84 -18.22
N MET A 12 25.43 -6.91 -17.65
CA MET A 12 25.64 -6.97 -16.22
C MET A 12 25.41 -5.55 -15.68
N SER A 13 24.16 -5.25 -15.30
CA SER A 13 23.78 -3.97 -14.69
C SER A 13 24.49 -3.79 -13.35
N ALA A 14 25.20 -2.68 -13.21
CA ALA A 14 25.66 -2.19 -11.92
C ALA A 14 24.46 -2.03 -10.99
N VAL A 15 24.44 -2.78 -9.90
CA VAL A 15 23.44 -2.68 -8.84
C VAL A 15 23.73 -1.38 -8.08
N VAL A 16 23.19 -0.26 -8.58
CA VAL A 16 22.95 0.90 -7.73
C VAL A 16 21.94 0.40 -6.71
N SER A 17 22.31 0.45 -5.42
CA SER A 17 21.40 0.25 -4.30
C SER A 17 20.36 1.37 -4.28
N GLY A 18 19.43 1.30 -5.23
CA GLY A 18 18.22 2.11 -5.24
C GLY A 18 17.51 1.85 -3.93
N GLN A 19 17.10 2.93 -3.26
CA GLN A 19 16.21 2.84 -2.11
C GLN A 19 15.07 1.89 -2.48
N ALA A 20 14.98 0.77 -1.78
CA ALA A 20 14.09 -0.32 -2.15
C ALA A 20 12.66 0.23 -2.22
N PHE A 21 12.15 0.27 -3.45
CA PHE A 21 10.78 0.59 -3.80
C PHE A 21 9.85 -0.26 -2.92
N GLY A 22 8.91 0.36 -2.21
CA GLY A 22 8.05 -0.43 -1.36
C GLY A 22 6.71 0.20 -1.04
N TRP A 23 5.76 -0.67 -0.77
CA TRP A 23 4.35 -0.36 -0.54
C TRP A 23 4.17 0.31 0.81
N GLY A 24 3.22 1.26 0.87
CA GLY A 24 2.77 1.92 2.09
C GLY A 24 1.34 1.53 2.44
N ALA A 25 1.04 1.42 3.73
CA ALA A 25 -0.32 1.26 4.24
C ALA A 25 -0.47 1.96 5.59
N THR A 26 -1.65 2.50 5.85
CA THR A 26 -2.00 3.12 7.15
C THR A 26 -3.18 2.38 7.76
N ALA A 27 -3.03 2.00 9.02
CA ALA A 27 -4.11 1.51 9.85
C ALA A 27 -4.46 2.55 10.93
N ILE A 28 -5.74 2.62 11.27
CA ILE A 28 -6.27 3.54 12.27
C ILE A 28 -7.13 2.75 13.24
N GLY A 29 -6.97 3.00 14.54
CA GLY A 29 -7.84 2.45 15.56
C GLY A 29 -8.30 3.52 16.54
N ASP A 30 -8.77 3.09 17.71
CA ASP A 30 -9.46 3.97 18.66
C ASP A 30 -8.60 5.16 19.09
N GLY A 31 -9.26 6.30 19.33
CA GLY A 31 -8.60 7.53 19.83
C GLY A 31 -7.75 8.25 18.78
N ASN A 32 -8.07 8.10 17.48
CA ASN A 32 -7.25 8.62 16.38
C ASN A 32 -5.80 8.12 16.45
N LEU A 33 -5.61 6.88 16.90
CA LEU A 33 -4.30 6.27 16.84
C LEU A 33 -4.07 5.78 15.41
N HIS A 34 -2.96 6.21 14.83
CA HIS A 34 -2.58 5.87 13.47
C HIS A 34 -1.26 5.10 13.50
N TYR A 35 -1.15 4.10 12.64
CA TYR A 35 0.08 3.41 12.39
C TYR A 35 0.28 3.27 10.89
N THR A 36 1.34 3.87 10.38
CA THR A 36 1.70 3.78 8.97
C THR A 36 2.95 2.95 8.80
N GLN A 37 2.86 1.92 7.96
CA GLN A 37 4.01 1.17 7.48
C GLN A 37 4.42 1.67 6.09
N TYR A 38 5.73 1.70 5.85
CA TYR A 38 6.32 1.97 4.54
C TYR A 38 7.32 0.87 4.16
N ASN A 39 7.76 0.90 2.91
CA ASN A 39 8.82 0.05 2.37
C ASN A 39 8.55 -1.45 2.53
N ALA A 40 7.30 -1.89 2.37
CA ALA A 40 7.00 -3.32 2.28
C ALA A 40 7.23 -3.83 0.86
N ASP A 41 7.54 -5.11 0.69
CA ASP A 41 7.82 -5.69 -0.64
C ASP A 41 6.53 -5.91 -1.43
N THR A 42 5.41 -6.07 -0.72
CA THR A 42 4.07 -6.30 -1.31
C THR A 42 2.99 -5.45 -0.65
N PRO A 43 1.87 -5.17 -1.36
CA PRO A 43 0.76 -4.41 -0.79
C PRO A 43 0.19 -5.10 0.46
N LYS A 44 -0.07 -6.41 0.36
CA LYS A 44 -0.59 -7.24 1.46
C LYS A 44 0.32 -7.24 2.69
N GLU A 45 1.64 -7.21 2.48
CA GLU A 45 2.58 -7.09 3.59
C GLU A 45 2.51 -5.71 4.25
N ALA A 46 2.42 -4.62 3.47
CA ALA A 46 2.22 -3.29 4.04
C ALA A 46 0.95 -3.24 4.89
N GLU A 47 -0.17 -3.74 4.38
CA GLU A 47 -1.45 -3.82 5.10
C GLU A 47 -1.32 -4.61 6.41
N GLN A 48 -0.72 -5.80 6.35
CA GLN A 48 -0.54 -6.67 7.51
C GLN A 48 0.34 -6.00 8.58
N ARG A 49 1.47 -5.42 8.17
CA ARG A 49 2.38 -4.71 9.08
C ARG A 49 1.70 -3.47 9.67
N ALA A 50 0.94 -2.72 8.88
CA ALA A 50 0.22 -1.55 9.37
C ALA A 50 -0.85 -1.92 10.41
N MET A 51 -1.66 -2.95 10.11
CA MET A 51 -2.69 -3.46 11.02
C MET A 51 -2.08 -4.03 12.31
N SER A 52 -0.97 -4.75 12.20
CA SER A 52 -0.26 -5.30 13.36
C SER A 52 0.27 -4.19 14.27
N GLY A 53 0.96 -3.19 13.71
CA GLY A 53 1.47 -2.06 14.50
C GLY A 53 0.37 -1.18 15.09
N CYS A 54 -0.79 -1.08 14.44
CA CYS A 54 -1.98 -0.47 15.04
C CYS A 54 -2.50 -1.32 16.22
N ALA A 55 -2.63 -2.63 16.03
CA ALA A 55 -3.21 -3.54 17.03
C ALA A 55 -2.35 -3.68 18.29
N GLU A 56 -1.05 -3.40 18.20
CA GLU A 56 -0.15 -3.26 19.35
C GLU A 56 -0.49 -2.08 20.26
N ARG A 57 -1.17 -1.06 19.72
CA ARG A 57 -1.39 0.22 20.42
C ARG A 57 -2.86 0.51 20.73
N THR A 58 -3.80 -0.08 20.01
CA THR A 58 -5.23 0.21 20.18
C THR A 58 -6.12 -0.95 19.74
N THR A 59 -7.42 -0.88 20.03
CA THR A 59 -8.46 -1.79 19.52
C THR A 59 -9.14 -1.22 18.28
N ASN A 60 -9.94 -2.04 17.59
CA ASN A 60 -10.72 -1.65 16.41
C ASN A 60 -9.91 -1.06 15.25
N CYS A 61 -8.70 -1.59 15.02
CA CYS A 61 -7.89 -1.21 13.88
C CYS A 61 -8.59 -1.54 12.56
N LYS A 62 -8.56 -0.59 11.63
CA LYS A 62 -8.99 -0.76 10.25
C LYS A 62 -7.96 -0.12 9.32
N LEU A 63 -7.81 -0.67 8.12
CA LEU A 63 -7.06 -0.01 7.07
C LEU A 63 -7.78 1.30 6.72
N ALA A 64 -7.04 2.40 6.76
CA ALA A 64 -7.55 3.72 6.38
C ALA A 64 -7.36 4.02 4.90
N MET A 65 -6.56 3.20 4.23
CA MET A 65 -6.19 3.44 2.85
C MET A 65 -5.90 2.12 2.15
N GLU A 66 -6.58 1.95 1.02
CA GLU A 66 -6.25 0.99 -0.02
C GLU A 66 -5.14 1.60 -0.90
N HIS A 67 -4.19 0.78 -1.32
CA HIS A 67 -2.99 1.22 -2.06
C HIS A 67 -3.32 2.10 -3.26
N ALA A 68 -2.46 3.07 -3.53
CA ALA A 68 -2.63 3.89 -4.72
C ALA A 68 -2.30 3.06 -5.96
N VAL A 69 -3.16 3.15 -6.96
CA VAL A 69 -2.99 2.45 -8.24
C VAL A 69 -1.87 3.08 -9.07
N ARG A 70 -1.37 4.25 -8.68
CA ARG A 70 -0.33 5.02 -9.37
C ARG A 70 0.75 5.53 -8.44
N SER A 71 1.94 5.80 -9.01
CA SER A 71 2.99 6.50 -8.28
C SER A 71 2.44 7.84 -7.79
N THR A 72 2.30 8.00 -6.47
CA THR A 72 1.57 9.12 -5.88
C THR A 72 2.20 9.54 -4.57
N ALA A 73 2.16 10.83 -4.27
CA ALA A 73 2.42 11.27 -2.91
C ALA A 73 1.23 10.90 -2.03
N MET A 74 1.52 10.49 -0.82
CA MET A 74 0.54 10.17 0.21
C MET A 74 0.96 10.94 1.45
N VAL A 75 0.15 11.92 1.84
CA VAL A 75 0.47 12.80 2.97
C VAL A 75 -0.64 12.69 4.00
N MET A 76 -0.23 12.37 5.23
CA MET A 76 -1.10 12.31 6.39
C MET A 76 -0.79 13.49 7.32
N VAL A 77 -1.84 14.18 7.72
CA VAL A 77 -1.80 15.32 8.62
C VAL A 77 -2.68 15.01 9.82
N VAL A 78 -2.15 15.26 11.02
CA VAL A 78 -2.84 15.03 12.29
C VAL A 78 -2.90 16.35 13.06
N GLY A 79 -4.07 16.65 13.62
CA GLY A 79 -4.32 17.73 14.57
C GLY A 79 -4.73 17.18 15.93
N ASP A 80 -5.13 18.07 16.84
CA ASP A 80 -5.54 17.73 18.21
C ASP A 80 -6.83 16.87 18.27
N GLU A 81 -7.77 17.07 17.35
CA GLU A 81 -9.12 16.48 17.39
C GLU A 81 -9.43 15.62 16.14
N GLY A 82 -8.54 15.62 15.14
CA GLY A 82 -8.80 14.94 13.88
C GLY A 82 -7.56 14.83 13.01
N TRP A 83 -7.72 14.15 11.89
CA TRP A 83 -6.66 13.89 10.93
C TRP A 83 -7.24 13.95 9.52
N ALA A 84 -6.36 14.12 8.55
CA ALA A 84 -6.69 13.98 7.14
C ALA A 84 -5.54 13.31 6.41
N GLN A 85 -5.89 12.57 5.37
CA GLN A 85 -4.92 11.93 4.50
C GLN A 85 -5.35 12.16 3.06
N VAL A 86 -4.39 12.52 2.21
CA VAL A 86 -4.63 12.75 0.79
C VAL A 86 -3.54 12.07 -0.02
N SER A 87 -3.96 11.41 -1.10
CA SER A 87 -3.09 10.93 -2.17
C SER A 87 -3.21 11.82 -3.40
N ASN A 88 -2.06 12.22 -3.97
CA ASN A 88 -2.02 12.94 -5.24
C ASN A 88 -0.68 12.74 -5.97
N GLU A 89 -0.71 12.60 -7.31
CA GLU A 89 0.51 12.52 -8.14
C GLU A 89 1.40 13.76 -7.99
N ASN A 90 0.83 14.92 -7.65
CA ASN A 90 1.56 16.11 -7.27
C ASN A 90 1.77 16.16 -5.74
N PRO A 91 3.01 16.01 -5.22
CA PRO A 91 3.27 16.03 -3.79
C PRO A 91 2.78 17.29 -3.08
N ASP A 92 2.89 18.46 -3.72
CA ASP A 92 2.49 19.72 -3.14
C ASP A 92 0.99 19.82 -2.98
N LYS A 93 0.25 19.33 -3.97
CA LYS A 93 -1.20 19.22 -3.89
C LYS A 93 -1.60 18.24 -2.79
N ALA A 94 -0.99 17.06 -2.72
CA ALA A 94 -1.27 16.09 -1.65
C ALA A 94 -1.10 16.70 -0.25
N GLY A 95 0.05 17.32 0.02
CA GLY A 95 0.31 17.88 1.34
C GLY A 95 -0.53 19.12 1.67
N ASN A 96 -0.76 20.02 0.70
CA ASN A 96 -1.61 21.18 0.91
C ASN A 96 -3.08 20.78 1.14
N ASP A 97 -3.60 19.84 0.35
CA ASP A 97 -4.97 19.34 0.51
C ASP A 97 -5.15 18.59 1.83
N ALA A 98 -4.14 17.82 2.27
CA ALA A 98 -4.16 17.16 3.58
C ALA A 98 -4.17 18.18 4.73
N LEU A 99 -3.35 19.23 4.66
CA LEU A 99 -3.35 20.32 5.66
C LEU A 99 -4.70 21.05 5.69
N ALA A 100 -5.22 21.42 4.52
CA ALA A 100 -6.52 22.09 4.41
C ALA A 100 -7.66 21.21 4.93
N SER A 101 -7.63 19.92 4.63
CA SER A 101 -8.64 18.96 5.11
C SER A 101 -8.56 18.76 6.62
N CYS A 102 -7.36 18.63 7.20
CA CYS A 102 -7.18 18.58 8.65
C CYS A 102 -7.67 19.87 9.31
N GLY A 103 -7.37 21.04 8.73
CA GLY A 103 -7.75 22.34 9.29
C GLY A 103 -9.27 22.57 9.39
N LYS A 104 -10.07 21.82 8.64
CA LYS A 104 -11.54 21.80 8.77
C LYS A 104 -12.02 20.99 9.96
N LEU A 105 -11.22 20.04 10.43
CA LEU A 105 -11.55 19.07 11.48
C LEU A 105 -10.90 19.41 12.82
N SER A 106 -9.74 20.06 12.79
CA SER A 106 -8.91 20.23 13.97
C SER A 106 -8.03 21.47 13.90
N LYS A 107 -7.60 21.94 15.08
CA LYS A 107 -6.49 22.88 15.23
C LYS A 107 -5.16 22.12 15.34
N GLY A 108 -4.05 22.84 15.25
CA GLY A 108 -2.71 22.29 15.47
C GLY A 108 -2.25 21.26 14.42
N CYS A 109 -2.83 21.30 13.21
CA CYS A 109 -2.53 20.36 12.14
C CYS A 109 -1.05 20.38 11.76
N ARG A 110 -0.45 19.18 11.70
CA ARG A 110 0.93 18.97 11.28
C ARG A 110 1.01 17.72 10.41
N VAL A 111 1.96 17.69 9.51
CA VAL A 111 2.28 16.50 8.73
C VAL A 111 2.82 15.45 9.71
N GLU A 112 2.14 14.33 9.84
CA GLU A 112 2.59 13.20 10.67
C GLU A 112 3.38 12.21 9.83
N SER A 113 3.02 12.11 8.55
CA SER A 113 3.47 11.04 7.67
C SER A 113 3.45 11.55 6.23
N ALA A 114 4.48 11.21 5.45
CA ALA A 114 4.56 11.56 4.04
C ALA A 114 5.42 10.54 3.30
N VAL A 115 4.87 9.91 2.28
CA VAL A 115 5.57 8.93 1.45
C VAL A 115 5.25 9.14 -0.02
N TRP A 116 6.20 8.78 -0.88
CA TRP A 116 5.95 8.63 -2.30
C TRP A 116 5.76 7.15 -2.60
N ASP A 117 4.55 6.79 -2.99
CA ASP A 117 4.27 5.45 -3.47
C ASP A 117 4.98 5.25 -4.80
N THR A 118 5.90 4.28 -4.88
CA THR A 118 6.55 3.87 -6.13
C THR A 118 5.97 2.58 -6.67
N SER A 119 4.80 2.15 -6.19
CA SER A 119 4.21 0.85 -6.47
C SER A 119 4.37 0.45 -7.93
N PRO A 120 5.00 -0.70 -8.22
CA PRO A 120 5.16 -1.16 -9.58
C PRO A 120 3.80 -1.42 -10.20
N PHE A 121 3.62 -0.91 -11.41
CA PHE A 121 2.46 -1.17 -12.21
C PHE A 121 2.66 -2.46 -12.96
N PHE A 122 1.74 -3.38 -12.73
CA PHE A 122 1.75 -4.65 -13.44
C PHE A 122 0.83 -4.55 -14.65
N ALA A 123 1.36 -5.01 -15.78
CA ALA A 123 0.58 -5.24 -16.99
C ALA A 123 0.63 -6.72 -17.36
N ALA A 124 -0.50 -7.19 -17.88
CA ALA A 124 -0.64 -8.55 -18.37
C ALA A 124 -1.54 -8.56 -19.60
N LEU A 125 -1.21 -9.46 -20.52
CA LEU A 125 -2.01 -9.77 -21.69
C LEU A 125 -2.65 -11.15 -21.48
N ALA A 126 -3.92 -11.27 -21.83
CA ALA A 126 -4.56 -12.57 -21.99
C ALA A 126 -4.98 -12.76 -23.44
N ILE A 127 -4.79 -13.98 -23.95
CA ILE A 127 -5.12 -14.36 -25.32
C ILE A 127 -6.11 -15.52 -25.27
N GLY A 128 -7.18 -15.39 -26.03
CA GLY A 128 -8.16 -16.44 -26.33
C GLY A 128 -8.18 -16.76 -27.82
N LYS A 129 -9.10 -17.64 -28.24
CA LYS A 129 -9.23 -18.06 -29.64
C LYS A 129 -9.64 -16.91 -30.57
N ASP A 130 -10.49 -16.02 -30.09
CA ASP A 130 -11.19 -14.97 -30.86
C ASP A 130 -11.17 -13.61 -30.18
N ASN A 131 -10.47 -13.47 -29.05
CA ASN A 131 -10.32 -12.22 -28.34
C ASN A 131 -8.96 -12.17 -27.64
N LEU A 132 -8.49 -10.96 -27.35
CA LEU A 132 -7.34 -10.70 -26.51
C LEU A 132 -7.63 -9.46 -25.66
N TRP A 133 -6.98 -9.35 -24.51
CA TRP A 133 -7.13 -8.18 -23.66
C TRP A 133 -5.85 -7.87 -22.90
N VAL A 134 -5.49 -6.58 -22.84
CA VAL A 134 -4.39 -6.07 -22.03
C VAL A 134 -4.96 -5.35 -20.82
N THR A 135 -4.53 -5.74 -19.63
CA THR A 135 -4.70 -4.93 -18.41
C THR A 135 -3.37 -4.25 -18.12
N THR A 136 -3.39 -2.94 -17.86
CA THR A 136 -2.25 -2.18 -17.35
C THR A 136 -2.60 -1.57 -16.00
N GLY A 137 -1.58 -1.21 -15.23
CA GLY A 137 -1.75 -0.51 -13.96
C GLY A 137 -2.39 -1.33 -12.84
N ALA A 138 -2.27 -2.65 -12.86
CA ALA A 138 -2.73 -3.47 -11.74
C ALA A 138 -1.74 -3.39 -10.56
N SER A 139 -2.25 -3.59 -9.34
CA SER A 139 -1.47 -3.56 -8.09
C SER A 139 -0.62 -4.81 -7.84
N SER A 140 -0.84 -5.88 -8.61
CA SER A 140 -0.03 -7.10 -8.56
C SER A 140 -0.06 -7.83 -9.89
N LEU A 141 0.91 -8.72 -10.08
CA LEU A 141 0.95 -9.59 -11.26
C LEU A 141 -0.32 -10.45 -11.38
N GLU A 142 -0.71 -11.06 -10.26
CA GLU A 142 -1.90 -11.91 -10.18
C GLU A 142 -3.16 -11.12 -10.51
N ALA A 143 -3.28 -9.89 -10.00
CA ALA A 143 -4.39 -9.00 -10.32
C ALA A 143 -4.41 -8.62 -11.82
N ALA A 144 -3.24 -8.33 -12.41
CA ALA A 144 -3.11 -8.03 -13.84
C ALA A 144 -3.59 -9.22 -14.70
N GLU A 145 -3.09 -10.42 -14.40
CA GLU A 145 -3.38 -11.65 -15.15
C GLU A 145 -4.84 -12.07 -15.02
N LYS A 146 -5.38 -11.97 -13.80
CA LYS A 146 -6.79 -12.25 -13.52
C LYS A 146 -7.68 -11.28 -14.29
N SER A 147 -7.45 -9.97 -14.16
CA SER A 147 -8.22 -8.95 -14.87
C SER A 147 -8.13 -9.11 -16.38
N ALA A 148 -6.92 -9.33 -16.93
CA ALA A 148 -6.74 -9.54 -18.36
C ALA A 148 -7.51 -10.78 -18.85
N THR A 149 -7.46 -11.88 -18.10
CA THR A 149 -8.16 -13.12 -18.44
C THR A 149 -9.67 -12.97 -18.38
N GLU A 150 -10.19 -12.38 -17.30
CA GLU A 150 -11.64 -12.13 -17.14
C GLU A 150 -12.18 -11.24 -18.26
N ARG A 151 -11.48 -10.14 -18.59
CA ARG A 151 -11.87 -9.23 -19.67
C ARG A 151 -11.77 -9.87 -21.05
N CYS A 152 -10.71 -10.66 -21.29
CA CYS A 152 -10.57 -11.43 -22.52
C CYS A 152 -11.74 -12.41 -22.70
N GLN A 153 -12.12 -13.14 -21.65
CA GLN A 153 -13.25 -14.07 -21.70
C GLN A 153 -14.58 -13.34 -21.91
N GLN A 154 -14.77 -12.19 -21.26
CA GLN A 154 -15.98 -11.35 -21.42
C GLN A 154 -16.14 -10.83 -22.85
N GLY A 155 -15.05 -10.45 -23.51
CA GLY A 155 -15.08 -9.97 -24.89
C GLY A 155 -15.08 -11.08 -25.96
N SER A 156 -14.88 -12.34 -25.57
CA SER A 156 -14.90 -13.48 -26.49
C SER A 156 -16.32 -13.78 -26.97
N ALA A 157 -16.54 -13.76 -28.29
CA ALA A 157 -17.83 -14.12 -28.89
C ALA A 157 -18.16 -15.61 -28.65
N THR A 158 -17.14 -16.45 -28.64
CA THR A 158 -17.25 -17.90 -28.43
C THR A 158 -17.20 -18.31 -26.96
N LYS A 159 -16.95 -17.38 -26.04
CA LYS A 159 -16.66 -17.64 -24.61
C LYS A 159 -15.54 -18.67 -24.43
N ALA A 160 -14.61 -18.73 -25.38
CA ALA A 160 -13.48 -19.64 -25.29
C ALA A 160 -12.59 -19.28 -24.09
N PRO A 161 -11.94 -20.25 -23.45
CA PRO A 161 -10.97 -19.95 -22.40
C PRO A 161 -9.87 -19.03 -22.91
N CYS A 162 -9.64 -17.93 -22.21
CA CYS A 162 -8.43 -17.13 -22.35
C CYS A 162 -7.36 -17.60 -21.36
N SER A 163 -6.09 -17.39 -21.69
CA SER A 163 -4.96 -17.64 -20.80
C SER A 163 -3.99 -16.45 -20.80
N PRO A 164 -3.36 -16.13 -19.65
CA PRO A 164 -2.31 -15.12 -19.59
C PRO A 164 -1.15 -15.50 -20.51
N ASN A 165 -0.66 -14.52 -21.27
CA ASN A 165 0.58 -14.65 -22.04
C ASN A 165 1.75 -14.14 -21.18
N LYS A 166 2.53 -15.09 -20.64
CA LYS A 166 3.63 -14.82 -19.71
C LYS A 166 4.76 -13.99 -20.35
N ASP A 167 4.93 -14.03 -21.67
CA ASP A 167 5.95 -13.23 -22.37
C ASP A 167 5.59 -11.74 -22.45
N PHE A 168 4.32 -11.40 -22.17
CA PHE A 168 3.78 -10.04 -22.21
C PHE A 168 3.40 -9.48 -20.85
N THR A 169 3.75 -10.23 -19.80
CA THR A 169 3.52 -9.85 -18.42
C THR A 169 4.75 -9.10 -17.89
N THR A 170 4.57 -7.85 -17.47
CA THR A 170 5.69 -6.99 -17.00
C THR A 170 5.30 -6.12 -15.81
N ASN A 171 6.31 -5.71 -15.04
CA ASN A 171 6.21 -4.71 -13.97
C ASN A 171 7.10 -3.47 -14.23
N THR A 172 7.62 -3.34 -15.44
CA THR A 172 8.50 -2.24 -15.88
C THR A 172 7.78 -1.33 -16.87
N HIS A 173 8.39 -0.17 -17.15
CA HIS A 173 7.90 0.74 -18.19
C HIS A 173 7.87 0.02 -19.53
N ALA A 174 6.70 -0.03 -20.16
CA ALA A 174 6.57 -0.62 -21.48
C ALA A 174 5.36 -0.08 -22.22
N PHE A 175 5.41 -0.15 -23.54
CA PHE A 175 4.30 0.15 -24.44
C PHE A 175 3.84 -1.13 -25.12
N TYR A 176 2.52 -1.32 -25.14
CA TYR A 176 1.82 -2.37 -25.84
C TYR A 176 1.21 -1.79 -27.11
N VAL A 177 1.45 -2.41 -28.25
CA VAL A 177 0.74 -2.10 -29.49
C VAL A 177 0.18 -3.38 -30.07
N LEU A 178 -1.07 -3.32 -30.52
CA LEU A 178 -1.70 -4.35 -31.32
C LEU A 178 -1.63 -3.93 -32.78
N ALA A 179 -1.29 -4.86 -33.66
CA ALA A 179 -1.44 -4.68 -35.09
C ALA A 179 -2.25 -5.82 -35.67
N SER A 180 -3.25 -5.51 -36.47
CA SER A 180 -4.20 -6.50 -36.96
C SER A 180 -4.34 -6.46 -38.47
N SER A 181 -4.54 -7.64 -39.05
CA SER A 181 -5.12 -7.87 -40.37
C SER A 181 -6.50 -8.54 -40.20
N ASP A 182 -7.15 -8.91 -41.30
CA ASP A 182 -8.43 -9.64 -41.25
C ASP A 182 -8.31 -11.05 -40.64
N ASP A 183 -7.11 -11.64 -40.65
CA ASP A 183 -6.85 -13.04 -40.30
C ASP A 183 -5.85 -13.23 -39.15
N TYR A 184 -5.16 -12.18 -38.72
CA TYR A 184 -4.15 -12.27 -37.68
C TYR A 184 -4.02 -10.99 -36.85
N THR A 185 -3.57 -11.12 -35.60
CA THR A 185 -3.20 -9.98 -34.76
C THR A 185 -1.83 -10.22 -34.14
N GLY A 186 -0.88 -9.37 -34.49
CA GLY A 186 0.45 -9.29 -33.89
C GLY A 186 0.48 -8.32 -32.70
N ILE A 187 1.43 -8.56 -31.80
CA ILE A 187 1.54 -7.81 -30.54
C ILE A 187 2.99 -7.39 -30.34
N GLY A 188 3.21 -6.12 -30.04
CA GLY A 188 4.51 -5.55 -29.74
C GLY A 188 4.59 -5.03 -28.31
N LEU A 189 5.57 -5.50 -27.54
CA LEU A 189 5.91 -5.01 -26.19
C LEU A 189 7.34 -4.49 -26.18
N ARG A 190 7.53 -3.18 -26.02
CA ARG A 190 8.86 -2.52 -26.01
C ARG A 190 8.88 -1.31 -25.09
N THR A 191 10.06 -0.77 -24.81
CA THR A 191 10.24 0.39 -23.92
C THR A 191 9.91 1.74 -24.57
N THR A 192 9.64 1.77 -25.88
CA THR A 192 9.21 3.00 -26.58
C THR A 192 8.00 2.74 -27.48
N PRO A 193 7.13 3.74 -27.71
CA PRO A 193 5.94 3.59 -28.55
C PRO A 193 6.28 3.16 -29.99
N ALA A 194 7.33 3.75 -30.57
CA ALA A 194 7.76 3.47 -31.93
C ALA A 194 8.28 2.03 -32.09
N GLN A 195 9.07 1.55 -31.13
CA GLN A 195 9.55 0.16 -31.14
C GLN A 195 8.40 -0.83 -30.92
N ALA A 196 7.46 -0.52 -30.03
CA ALA A 196 6.29 -1.38 -29.81
C ALA A 196 5.43 -1.47 -31.06
N LYS A 197 5.18 -0.34 -31.74
CA LYS A 197 4.45 -0.30 -33.01
C LYS A 197 5.15 -1.09 -34.10
N LYS A 198 6.45 -0.91 -34.26
CA LYS A 198 7.26 -1.66 -35.22
C LYS A 198 7.18 -3.17 -34.94
N ALA A 199 7.41 -3.59 -33.69
CA ALA A 199 7.35 -5.00 -33.30
C ALA A 199 5.95 -5.61 -33.49
N ALA A 200 4.89 -4.84 -33.26
CA ALA A 200 3.52 -5.30 -33.50
C ALA A 200 3.26 -5.53 -34.99
N LEU A 201 3.68 -4.61 -35.85
CA LEU A 201 3.58 -4.74 -37.31
C LEU A 201 4.37 -5.94 -37.82
N GLU A 202 5.65 -6.07 -37.42
CA GLU A 202 6.50 -7.22 -37.77
C GLU A 202 5.83 -8.54 -37.34
N SER A 203 5.38 -8.63 -36.08
CA SER A 203 4.66 -9.80 -35.58
C SER A 203 3.38 -10.10 -36.37
N CYS A 204 2.65 -9.06 -36.80
CA CYS A 204 1.43 -9.22 -37.58
C CYS A 204 1.74 -9.73 -39.00
N GLU A 205 2.73 -9.12 -39.67
CA GLU A 205 3.14 -9.45 -41.02
C GLU A 205 3.71 -10.88 -41.11
N GLU A 206 4.48 -11.32 -40.11
CA GLU A 206 4.99 -12.69 -40.04
C GLU A 206 3.88 -13.74 -39.85
N GLY A 207 2.83 -13.41 -39.09
CA GLY A 207 1.70 -14.31 -38.81
C GLY A 207 0.61 -14.28 -39.89
N ASN A 208 0.51 -13.19 -40.64
CA ASN A 208 -0.49 -12.96 -41.66
C ASN A 208 -0.17 -13.72 -42.95
N LYS A 209 -0.89 -14.84 -43.16
CA LYS A 209 -0.73 -15.69 -44.33
C LYS A 209 -1.42 -15.14 -45.57
N SER A 210 -2.40 -14.25 -45.39
CA SER A 210 -3.16 -13.67 -46.50
C SER A 210 -2.38 -12.58 -47.26
N GLY A 211 -1.28 -12.07 -46.70
CA GLY A 211 -0.49 -10.98 -47.28
C GLY A 211 -1.20 -9.62 -47.26
N LYS A 212 -2.32 -9.51 -46.54
CA LYS A 212 -3.05 -8.25 -46.36
C LYS A 212 -2.22 -7.25 -45.55
N PRO A 213 -2.41 -5.93 -45.72
CA PRO A 213 -1.68 -4.96 -44.91
C PRO A 213 -2.10 -5.06 -43.43
N CYS A 214 -1.11 -5.07 -42.54
CA CYS A 214 -1.32 -4.97 -41.10
C CYS A 214 -1.47 -3.50 -40.69
N VAL A 215 -2.44 -3.21 -39.82
CA VAL A 215 -2.66 -1.86 -39.28
C VAL A 215 -2.43 -1.88 -37.78
N ALA A 216 -1.48 -1.06 -37.32
CA ALA A 216 -1.20 -0.89 -35.90
C ALA A 216 -2.13 0.14 -35.25
N GLY A 217 -2.66 -0.22 -34.08
CA GLY A 217 -3.42 0.67 -33.22
C GLY A 217 -2.55 1.68 -32.45
N ALA A 218 -3.19 2.40 -31.55
CA ALA A 218 -2.51 3.31 -30.62
C ALA A 218 -1.72 2.52 -29.56
N PRO A 219 -0.57 3.03 -29.10
CA PRO A 219 0.17 2.44 -27.99
C PRO A 219 -0.59 2.59 -26.67
N ILE A 220 -0.58 1.53 -25.87
CA ILE A 220 -1.05 1.51 -24.49
C ILE A 220 0.18 1.48 -23.59
N GLU A 221 0.29 2.43 -22.67
CA GLU A 221 1.44 2.54 -21.76
C GLU A 221 1.18 1.75 -20.45
N ASN A 222 2.18 0.97 -20.04
CA ASN A 222 2.37 0.55 -18.67
C ASN A 222 3.43 1.46 -18.06
N GLU A 223 3.02 2.34 -17.17
CA GLU A 223 3.91 3.28 -16.49
C GLU A 223 4.94 2.51 -15.64
N ALA A 224 6.19 2.99 -15.57
CA ALA A 224 7.12 2.47 -14.57
C ALA A 224 6.82 3.06 -13.19
N PRO A 225 7.34 2.44 -12.11
CA PRO A 225 7.65 3.15 -10.89
C PRO A 225 8.31 4.50 -11.21
N VAL A 226 7.67 5.59 -10.81
CA VAL A 226 8.27 6.93 -10.93
C VAL A 226 9.06 7.18 -9.66
N ALA A 227 10.30 7.62 -9.78
CA ALA A 227 11.09 8.03 -8.62
C ALA A 227 10.42 9.21 -7.90
N ALA A 228 10.58 9.30 -6.59
CA ALA A 228 9.99 10.39 -5.81
C ALA A 228 10.42 11.76 -6.37
N PRO A 229 9.48 12.66 -6.71
CA PRO A 229 9.81 14.01 -7.15
C PRO A 229 10.57 14.77 -6.06
N ALA A 230 11.46 15.69 -6.44
CA ALA A 230 12.22 16.49 -5.47
C ALA A 230 11.31 17.28 -4.51
N THR A 231 10.11 17.67 -4.96
CA THR A 231 9.10 18.34 -4.13
C THR A 231 8.61 17.47 -2.97
N MET A 232 8.69 16.14 -3.06
CA MET A 232 8.32 15.23 -1.98
C MET A 232 9.21 15.42 -0.75
N LYS A 233 10.48 15.81 -0.93
CA LYS A 233 11.45 15.97 0.17
C LYS A 233 10.93 16.89 1.27
N LYS A 234 10.23 17.97 0.92
CA LYS A 234 9.71 18.92 1.91
C LYS A 234 8.68 18.29 2.85
N TRP A 235 7.86 17.37 2.34
CA TRP A 235 6.82 16.68 3.11
C TRP A 235 7.40 15.58 3.98
N ILE A 236 8.38 14.85 3.45
CA ILE A 236 9.16 13.87 4.22
C ILE A 236 9.89 14.57 5.38
N ASP A 237 10.56 15.69 5.11
CA ASP A 237 11.25 16.47 6.14
C ASP A 237 10.27 17.07 7.16
N ALA A 238 9.04 17.42 6.75
CA ALA A 238 7.98 17.87 7.66
C ALA A 238 7.48 16.74 8.59
N ALA A 239 7.26 15.55 8.06
CA ALA A 239 6.90 14.36 8.85
C ALA A 239 8.01 13.93 9.82
N ALA A 240 9.27 14.03 9.40
CA ALA A 240 10.40 13.73 10.29
C ALA A 240 10.49 14.72 11.48
N LYS A 241 10.11 15.98 11.27
CA LYS A 241 10.07 17.00 12.34
C LYS A 241 8.91 16.80 13.32
N SER A 242 7.79 16.22 12.90
CA SER A 242 6.64 15.98 13.78
C SER A 242 6.81 14.77 14.69
N THR A 243 7.56 13.76 14.22
CA THR A 243 7.81 12.48 14.90
C THR A 243 8.95 12.52 15.91
N ALA A 244 9.75 13.59 15.92
CA ALA A 244 10.70 13.85 17.00
C ALA A 244 9.95 13.77 18.34
N PRO A 245 10.43 12.97 19.32
CA PRO A 245 9.71 12.70 20.54
C PRO A 245 9.34 14.04 21.16
N ARG A 246 8.04 14.37 21.13
CA ARG A 246 7.53 15.47 21.92
C ARG A 246 8.00 15.16 23.32
N GLN A 247 8.82 16.03 23.91
CA GLN A 247 8.97 16.06 25.34
C GLN A 247 7.53 16.18 25.85
N MET A 248 6.95 15.04 26.25
CA MET A 248 5.70 15.05 26.95
C MET A 248 5.99 15.98 28.11
N LYS A 249 5.39 17.18 28.10
CA LYS A 249 5.38 18.02 29.30
C LYS A 249 5.00 17.04 30.40
N PRO A 250 5.87 16.82 31.41
CA PRO A 250 5.60 15.83 32.42
C PRO A 250 4.18 16.10 32.86
N ILE A 251 3.30 15.13 32.61
CA ILE A 251 1.94 15.18 33.15
C ILE A 251 2.20 15.47 34.61
N LYS A 252 1.75 16.62 35.11
CA LYS A 252 1.90 16.94 36.53
C LYS A 252 1.27 15.77 37.24
N THR A 253 2.12 14.86 37.71
CA THR A 253 1.69 13.73 38.50
C THR A 253 1.00 14.40 39.65
N ALA A 254 -0.33 14.31 39.71
CA ALA A 254 -1.05 14.69 40.90
C ALA A 254 -0.31 13.97 42.02
N ALA A 255 0.25 14.74 42.96
CA ALA A 255 1.16 14.22 43.97
C ALA A 255 0.47 13.02 44.61
N THR A 256 0.92 11.81 44.27
CA THR A 256 0.43 10.60 44.89
C THR A 256 0.96 10.67 46.31
N THR A 257 0.11 11.14 47.22
CA THR A 257 0.32 10.97 48.64
C THR A 257 0.60 9.49 48.81
N ARG A 258 1.83 9.13 49.18
CA ARG A 258 2.22 7.76 49.55
C ARG A 258 1.36 7.36 50.73
N SER A 259 0.18 6.81 50.44
CA SER A 259 -0.67 6.19 51.44
C SER A 259 -0.11 4.80 51.67
N THR A 260 0.53 4.69 52.83
CA THR A 260 0.80 3.45 53.58
C THR A 260 -0.04 2.25 53.16
N ASN A 261 0.66 1.18 52.75
CA ASN A 261 0.26 -0.24 52.74
C ASN A 261 -1.25 -0.52 52.74
N VAL A 262 -1.88 -0.54 51.56
CA VAL A 262 -3.21 -1.14 51.40
C VAL A 262 -3.06 -2.46 50.64
N VAL A 263 -2.95 -3.56 51.40
CA VAL A 263 -2.71 -4.93 50.90
C VAL A 263 -3.98 -5.58 50.30
N ARG A 264 -5.13 -4.89 50.29
CA ARG A 264 -6.39 -5.42 49.73
C ARG A 264 -7.09 -4.37 48.89
N CYS A 265 -7.17 -4.63 47.59
CA CYS A 265 -8.03 -3.91 46.66
C CYS A 265 -8.88 -4.92 45.86
N SER A 266 -10.09 -4.53 45.47
CA SER A 266 -10.89 -5.28 44.50
C SER A 266 -10.81 -4.60 43.14
N ASN A 267 -10.83 -5.41 42.08
CA ASN A 267 -10.75 -4.94 40.71
C ASN A 267 -11.98 -5.37 39.93
N THR A 268 -12.53 -4.44 39.17
CA THR A 268 -13.58 -4.72 38.19
C THR A 268 -13.11 -4.18 36.85
N CYS A 269 -12.95 -5.07 35.87
CA CYS A 269 -12.40 -4.74 34.56
C CYS A 269 -13.38 -5.11 33.45
N ALA A 270 -13.51 -4.22 32.47
CA ALA A 270 -14.21 -4.48 31.22
C ALA A 270 -13.33 -3.98 30.06
N ASN A 271 -12.93 -4.90 29.16
CA ASN A 271 -12.07 -4.60 27.99
C ASN A 271 -10.79 -3.80 28.34
N GLY A 272 -10.12 -4.16 29.44
CA GLY A 272 -8.90 -3.50 29.89
C GLY A 272 -9.10 -2.18 30.66
N SER A 273 -10.29 -1.58 30.60
CA SER A 273 -10.65 -0.46 31.48
C SER A 273 -11.01 -1.01 32.86
N CYS A 274 -10.19 -0.70 33.85
CA CYS A 274 -10.33 -1.24 35.20
C CYS A 274 -10.65 -0.15 36.22
N LEU A 275 -11.51 -0.49 37.17
CA LEU A 275 -11.76 0.26 38.40
C LEU A 275 -11.20 -0.54 39.57
N ARG A 276 -10.24 0.03 40.29
CA ARG A 276 -9.72 -0.54 41.54
C ARG A 276 -10.33 0.16 42.74
N THR A 277 -10.83 -0.60 43.70
CA THR A 277 -11.39 -0.10 44.96
C THR A 277 -10.52 -0.55 46.13
N PHE A 278 -9.99 0.40 46.88
CA PHE A 278 -9.14 0.15 48.05
C PHE A 278 -10.01 -0.02 49.31
N GLY A 279 -9.47 -0.68 50.35
CA GLY A 279 -10.20 -0.90 51.61
C GLY A 279 -10.64 0.38 52.36
N ASN A 280 -10.08 1.54 52.02
CA ASN A 280 -10.49 2.85 52.55
C ASN A 280 -11.59 3.53 51.70
N GLY A 281 -12.17 2.82 50.72
CA GLY A 281 -13.20 3.35 49.83
C GLY A 281 -12.66 4.18 48.65
N ARG A 282 -11.35 4.42 48.56
CA ARG A 282 -10.76 5.11 47.41
C ARG A 282 -10.97 4.26 46.15
N GLN A 283 -11.39 4.91 45.07
CA GLN A 283 -11.50 4.29 43.76
C GLN A 283 -10.57 4.97 42.77
N GLU A 284 -9.87 4.17 41.97
CA GLU A 284 -8.98 4.66 40.92
C GLU A 284 -9.26 3.93 39.60
N ARG A 285 -9.29 4.70 38.52
CA ARG A 285 -9.38 4.16 37.17
C ARG A 285 -7.99 3.95 36.61
N TRP A 286 -7.78 2.81 35.97
CA TRP A 286 -6.52 2.50 35.30
C TRP A 286 -6.80 1.61 34.08
N GLN A 287 -5.85 1.59 33.14
CA GLN A 287 -5.90 0.75 31.96
C GLN A 287 -4.93 -0.42 32.14
N ALA A 288 -5.43 -1.65 32.06
CA ALA A 288 -4.60 -2.85 32.08
C ALA A 288 -3.63 -2.87 30.89
N PRO A 289 -2.36 -3.26 31.05
CA PRO A 289 -1.49 -3.50 29.91
C PRO A 289 -1.93 -4.77 29.16
N ARG A 290 -1.66 -4.82 27.85
CA ARG A 290 -1.81 -6.06 27.08
C ARG A 290 -0.54 -6.90 27.22
N VAL A 291 -0.73 -8.20 27.43
CA VAL A 291 0.36 -9.18 27.46
C VAL A 291 0.04 -10.26 26.43
N TYR A 292 1.03 -10.59 25.61
CA TYR A 292 0.90 -11.65 24.63
C TYR A 292 0.97 -13.00 25.33
N ASP A 293 -0.06 -13.82 25.17
CA ASP A 293 -0.08 -15.20 25.64
C ASP A 293 0.39 -16.13 24.51
N PRO A 294 1.61 -16.71 24.61
CA PRO A 294 2.16 -17.56 23.57
C PRO A 294 1.43 -18.91 23.43
N ILE A 295 0.67 -19.34 24.44
CA ILE A 295 -0.07 -20.60 24.44
C ILE A 295 -1.34 -20.44 23.61
N THR A 296 -2.11 -19.38 23.86
CA THR A 296 -3.35 -19.10 23.12
C THR A 296 -3.11 -18.32 21.83
N ARG A 297 -1.87 -17.87 21.58
CA ARG A 297 -1.45 -16.99 20.47
C ARG A 297 -2.31 -15.74 20.35
N ASN A 298 -2.81 -15.26 21.49
CA ASN A 298 -3.71 -14.13 21.58
C ASN A 298 -3.18 -13.11 22.59
N TRP A 299 -3.51 -11.85 22.34
CA TRP A 299 -3.21 -10.76 23.25
C TRP A 299 -4.32 -10.64 24.30
N THR A 300 -3.98 -10.82 25.57
CA THR A 300 -4.94 -10.73 26.69
C THR A 300 -4.64 -9.50 27.55
N TRP A 301 -5.65 -9.03 28.31
CA TRP A 301 -5.47 -7.94 29.26
C TRP A 301 -4.91 -8.49 30.56
N ASP A 302 -3.74 -8.00 30.99
CA ASP A 302 -3.18 -8.33 32.29
C ASP A 302 -3.86 -7.47 33.37
N THR A 303 -4.97 -8.02 33.87
CA THR A 303 -5.80 -7.41 34.90
C THR A 303 -5.29 -7.69 36.32
N VAL A 304 -4.14 -8.39 36.47
CA VAL A 304 -3.71 -8.97 37.74
C VAL A 304 -2.36 -8.39 38.20
N THR A 305 -1.34 -8.35 37.35
CA THR A 305 0.06 -8.10 37.76
C THR A 305 0.30 -6.71 38.37
N ASN A 306 -0.52 -5.71 38.04
CA ASN A 306 -0.42 -4.34 38.58
C ASN A 306 -1.70 -3.84 39.25
N ALA A 307 -2.64 -4.74 39.53
CA ALA A 307 -4.02 -4.37 39.83
C ALA A 307 -4.16 -3.53 41.12
N CYS A 308 -3.35 -3.80 42.14
CA CYS A 308 -3.34 -3.05 43.40
C CYS A 308 -2.11 -2.17 43.61
N GLY A 309 -1.29 -1.96 42.58
CA GLY A 309 0.03 -1.33 42.68
C GLY A 309 1.09 -2.31 43.20
N VAL A 310 2.27 -2.29 42.59
CA VAL A 310 3.43 -3.04 43.08
C VAL A 310 3.95 -2.33 44.34
N ILE A 311 4.39 -3.12 45.33
CA ILE A 311 5.19 -2.63 46.46
C ILE A 311 6.48 -1.99 45.93
#